data_AF-A0A1Y2JYK1-F1
#
_entry.id   AF-A0A1Y2JYK1-F1
#
_cell.length_a   1.000
_cell.length_b   1.000
_cell.length_c   1.000
_cell.angle_alpha   90.00
_cell.angle_beta   90.00
_cell.angle_gamma   90.00
#
_symmetry.space_group_name_H-M   'P 1'
#
loop_
_entity.id
_entity.type
_entity.pdbx_description
1 polymer ?
#
loop_
_entity_poly.entity_id
_entity_poly.type
_entity_poly.pdbx_seq_one_letter_code
_entity_poly.pdbx_strand_id
1 'polypeptide(L)'
;MVAACKTLLTQVYEVATPAEAEAISAIGVDISAIAAITLLIAPPFAALTDAMLRRFATSDQRAADNFDGTNASVLVIGFGRFGQIVAQYLLAEDVDVTIIDLDPEMIRVAGSFGFKVYYGDGTRLDVLRAAGLGRARLIAICTSGEGATNRIVELTRTEFPGTKIFARSYDRGHTLQLLAHEVDYELRETFESAMSFGRETLVAIGIRVDRAAIVEDFLRTRDRDRLTVQQAEGIYGGLDLLRTRPTPTPLSVVQHDAQALNMEAAELIGRVGEETTG
;
A
#
# COMPACT_ATOMS: atom_id res chain seq x y z
N MET A 1 -6.81 46.12 8.41
CA MET A 1 -7.33 46.10 9.81
C MET A 1 -6.91 47.33 10.61
N VAL A 2 -5.61 47.70 10.66
CA VAL A 2 -5.11 48.91 11.36
C VAL A 2 -5.73 50.22 10.82
N ALA A 3 -5.94 50.33 9.50
CA ALA A 3 -6.58 51.50 8.90
C ALA A 3 -8.06 51.67 9.31
N ALA A 4 -8.81 50.58 9.43
CA ALA A 4 -10.22 50.61 9.85
C ALA A 4 -10.36 51.00 11.34
N CYS A 5 -9.43 50.57 12.18
CA CYS A 5 -9.38 50.92 13.59
C CYS A 5 -9.06 52.42 13.79
N LYS A 6 -8.17 52.97 12.97
CA LYS A 6 -7.82 54.40 13.01
C LYS A 6 -9.02 55.28 12.63
N THR A 7 -9.78 54.91 11.60
CA THR A 7 -10.98 55.66 11.17
C THR A 7 -12.11 55.62 12.20
N LEU A 8 -12.34 54.47 12.85
CA LEU A 8 -13.31 54.34 13.94
C LEU A 8 -12.94 55.18 15.17
N LEU A 9 -11.65 55.24 15.52
CA LEU A 9 -11.17 56.07 16.63
C LEU A 9 -11.31 57.57 16.33
N THR A 10 -11.08 58.01 15.10
CA THR A 10 -11.27 59.43 14.73
C THR A 10 -12.73 59.85 14.81
N GLN A 11 -13.67 58.97 14.41
CA GLN A 11 -15.11 59.23 14.49
C GLN A 11 -15.64 59.30 15.93
N VAL A 12 -15.02 58.57 16.87
CA VAL A 12 -15.39 58.60 18.29
C VAL A 12 -14.87 59.88 18.98
N TYR A 13 -13.71 60.41 18.56
CA TYR A 13 -13.12 61.62 19.13
C TYR A 13 -13.84 62.92 18.73
N GLU A 14 -14.55 62.94 17.60
CA GLU A 14 -15.21 64.15 17.07
C GLU A 14 -16.50 64.53 17.84
N VAL A 15 -17.03 63.62 18.68
CA VAL A 15 -18.30 63.79 19.41
C VAL A 15 -18.10 64.02 20.92
N ALA A 16 -16.88 63.86 21.44
CA ALA A 16 -16.61 63.89 22.89
C ALA A 16 -16.29 65.30 23.42
N THR A 17 -16.90 65.66 24.55
CA THR A 17 -16.58 66.91 25.28
C THR A 17 -15.16 66.84 25.87
N PRO A 18 -14.47 67.97 26.09
CA PRO A 18 -13.04 67.96 26.46
C PRO A 18 -12.71 67.22 27.76
N ALA A 19 -13.68 67.02 28.66
CA ALA A 19 -13.50 66.27 29.91
C ALA A 19 -13.59 64.74 29.73
N GLU A 20 -14.34 64.24 28.74
CA GLU A 20 -14.48 62.80 28.47
C GLU A 20 -13.34 62.26 27.57
N ALA A 21 -12.77 63.14 26.74
CA ALA A 21 -11.61 62.82 25.89
C ALA A 21 -10.35 62.47 26.71
N GLU A 22 -10.15 63.10 27.87
CA GLU A 22 -8.99 62.86 28.73
C GLU A 22 -9.06 61.47 29.41
N ALA A 23 -10.26 61.06 29.87
CA ALA A 23 -10.50 59.74 30.47
C ALA A 23 -10.42 58.60 29.43
N ILE A 24 -10.90 58.81 28.21
CA ILE A 24 -10.79 57.83 27.12
C ILE A 24 -9.33 57.71 26.64
N SER A 25 -8.55 58.79 26.66
CA SER A 25 -7.12 58.75 26.33
C SER A 25 -6.31 57.92 27.32
N ALA A 26 -6.58 58.04 28.63
CA ALA A 26 -5.88 57.28 29.66
C ALA A 26 -6.14 55.78 29.56
N ILE A 27 -7.41 55.38 29.39
CA ILE A 27 -7.80 53.96 29.26
C ILE A 27 -7.33 53.37 27.91
N GLY A 28 -7.34 54.17 26.83
CA GLY A 28 -6.87 53.76 25.51
C GLY A 28 -5.35 53.57 25.43
N VAL A 29 -4.57 54.36 26.19
CA VAL A 29 -3.12 54.22 26.34
C VAL A 29 -2.78 52.90 27.04
N ASP A 30 -3.52 52.52 28.08
CA ASP A 30 -3.27 51.27 28.81
C ASP A 30 -3.56 50.03 27.94
N ILE A 31 -4.67 50.03 27.19
CA ILE A 31 -5.03 48.89 26.32
C ILE A 31 -4.06 48.78 25.13
N SER A 32 -3.66 49.90 24.53
CA SER A 32 -2.70 49.90 23.42
C SER A 32 -1.29 49.52 23.87
N ALA A 33 -0.88 49.87 25.09
CA ALA A 33 0.37 49.43 25.69
C ALA A 33 0.38 47.91 25.92
N ILE A 34 -0.70 47.33 26.47
CA ILE A 34 -0.83 45.88 26.66
C ILE A 34 -0.81 45.15 25.31
N ALA A 35 -1.51 45.68 24.29
CA ALA A 35 -1.51 45.10 22.95
C ALA A 35 -0.12 45.18 22.29
N ALA A 36 0.60 46.30 22.44
CA ALA A 36 1.95 46.47 21.93
C ALA A 36 2.95 45.51 22.60
N ILE A 37 2.85 45.34 23.92
CA ILE A 37 3.67 44.37 24.68
C ILE A 37 3.36 42.95 24.22
N THR A 38 2.08 42.60 24.02
CA THR A 38 1.67 41.27 23.53
C THR A 38 2.23 40.99 22.12
N LEU A 39 2.15 41.97 21.22
CA LEU A 39 2.68 41.85 19.85
C LEU A 39 4.22 41.80 19.83
N LEU A 40 4.88 42.39 20.83
CA LEU A 40 6.33 42.38 20.98
C LEU A 40 6.84 41.06 21.57
N ILE A 41 6.08 40.45 22.49
CA ILE A 41 6.44 39.20 23.16
C ILE A 41 6.07 37.96 22.32
N ALA A 42 4.99 38.02 21.52
CA ALA A 42 4.53 36.85 20.78
C ALA A 42 5.56 36.28 19.77
N PRO A 43 6.29 37.08 18.95
CA PRO A 43 7.29 36.56 18.03
C PRO A 43 8.49 35.86 18.71
N PRO A 44 9.16 36.44 19.75
CA PRO A 44 10.24 35.75 20.43
C PRO A 44 9.75 34.56 21.25
N PHE A 45 8.54 34.60 21.81
CA PHE A 45 7.94 33.45 22.49
C PHE A 45 7.67 32.30 21.50
N ALA A 46 7.09 32.61 20.34
CA ALA A 46 6.89 31.64 19.26
C ALA A 46 8.23 31.06 18.76
N ALA A 47 9.26 31.90 18.59
CA ALA A 47 10.59 31.47 18.19
C ALA A 47 11.27 30.59 19.26
N LEU A 48 11.06 30.88 20.55
CA LEU A 48 11.57 30.08 21.65
C LEU A 48 10.86 28.73 21.77
N THR A 49 9.53 28.71 21.64
CA THR A 49 8.77 27.46 21.59
C THR A 49 9.14 26.64 20.36
N ASP A 50 9.35 27.27 19.20
CA ASP A 50 9.81 26.57 17.99
C ASP A 50 11.24 26.05 18.16
N ALA A 51 12.14 26.80 18.81
CA ALA A 51 13.50 26.33 19.10
C ALA A 51 13.55 25.20 20.13
N MET A 52 12.68 25.23 21.16
CA MET A 52 12.55 24.14 22.13
C MET A 52 11.89 22.91 21.50
N LEU A 53 10.81 23.10 20.73
CA LEU A 53 10.17 22.02 19.98
C LEU A 53 11.13 21.42 18.95
N ARG A 54 11.94 22.21 18.23
CA ARG A 54 13.02 21.69 17.34
C ARG A 54 14.11 20.91 18.08
N ARG A 55 14.27 21.12 19.39
CA ARG A 55 15.20 20.33 20.24
C ARG A 55 14.61 18.98 20.66
N PHE A 56 13.28 18.84 20.68
CA PHE A 56 12.55 17.61 21.01
C PHE A 56 11.96 16.90 19.79
N ALA A 57 11.70 17.63 18.70
CA ALA A 57 11.31 17.12 17.40
C ALA A 57 12.57 16.63 16.71
N THR A 58 12.80 15.33 16.80
CA THR A 58 13.75 14.61 15.97
C THR A 58 13.45 14.90 14.50
N SER A 59 14.34 15.70 13.88
CA SER A 59 14.69 15.67 12.46
C SER A 59 13.55 15.55 11.44
N ASP A 60 12.87 16.66 11.11
CA ASP A 60 11.88 16.67 10.01
C ASP A 60 12.22 17.64 8.86
N GLN A 61 13.50 18.01 8.66
CA GLN A 61 13.89 18.87 7.52
C GLN A 61 15.35 18.80 7.07
N ARG A 62 16.06 17.71 7.41
CA ARG A 62 17.40 17.40 6.85
C ARG A 62 17.48 16.04 6.16
N ALA A 63 16.37 15.52 5.65
CA ALA A 63 16.35 14.30 4.84
C ALA A 63 16.68 14.55 3.36
N ALA A 64 17.59 15.50 3.07
CA ALA A 64 18.11 15.74 1.72
C ALA A 64 19.59 15.35 1.57
N ASP A 65 20.37 15.29 2.64
CA ASP A 65 21.78 14.92 2.59
C ASP A 65 22.13 14.06 3.79
N ASN A 66 22.31 12.76 3.56
CA ASN A 66 23.13 11.79 4.28
C ASN A 66 22.56 10.39 4.02
N PHE A 67 22.91 9.83 2.87
CA PHE A 67 22.62 8.44 2.52
C PHE A 67 23.87 7.60 2.76
N ASP A 68 24.20 7.37 4.03
CA ASP A 68 25.25 6.43 4.42
C ASP A 68 24.76 5.63 5.63
N GLY A 69 24.44 4.36 5.40
CA GLY A 69 24.15 3.41 6.48
C GLY A 69 23.13 2.35 6.12
N THR A 70 23.57 1.37 5.31
CA THR A 70 23.10 -0.03 5.33
C THR A 70 21.67 -0.28 5.82
N ASN A 71 20.66 -0.25 4.94
CA ASN A 71 19.38 -0.97 5.06
C ASN A 71 18.73 -1.07 3.68
N ALA A 72 17.97 -2.12 3.41
CA ALA A 72 17.34 -2.33 2.11
C ALA A 72 16.29 -1.24 1.85
N SER A 73 16.57 -0.31 0.94
CA SER A 73 15.64 0.75 0.57
C SER A 73 14.53 0.23 -0.34
N VAL A 74 13.28 0.35 0.11
CA VAL A 74 12.09 0.00 -0.67
C VAL A 74 11.36 1.27 -1.09
N LEU A 75 11.06 1.39 -2.38
CA LEU A 75 10.20 2.47 -2.91
C LEU A 75 8.78 1.93 -3.10
N VAL A 76 7.82 2.44 -2.33
CA VAL A 76 6.40 2.09 -2.49
C VAL A 76 5.71 3.17 -3.33
N ILE A 77 4.97 2.76 -4.36
CA ILE A 77 4.19 3.69 -5.19
C ILE A 77 2.71 3.40 -5.04
N GLY A 78 1.98 4.40 -4.52
CA GLY A 78 0.58 4.29 -4.15
C GLY A 78 0.43 3.82 -2.70
N PHE A 79 0.02 4.72 -1.83
CA PHE A 79 -0.27 4.54 -0.42
C PHE A 79 -1.78 4.53 -0.12
N GLY A 80 -2.54 3.91 -1.03
CA GLY A 80 -3.94 3.55 -0.79
C GLY A 80 -4.06 2.28 0.05
N ARG A 81 -5.24 1.65 0.01
CA ARG A 81 -5.57 0.44 0.80
C ARG A 81 -4.52 -0.68 0.70
N PHE A 82 -4.01 -0.96 -0.49
CA PHE A 82 -3.02 -2.01 -0.70
C PHE A 82 -1.63 -1.59 -0.18
N GLY A 83 -1.16 -0.42 -0.59
CA GLY A 83 0.16 0.10 -0.20
C GLY A 83 0.31 0.37 1.29
N GLN A 84 -0.77 0.77 1.97
CA GLN A 84 -0.78 0.92 3.43
C GLN A 84 -0.49 -0.41 4.13
N ILE A 85 -1.15 -1.51 3.70
CA ILE A 85 -0.90 -2.83 4.28
C ILE A 85 0.53 -3.29 3.98
N VAL A 86 1.02 -3.12 2.75
CA VAL A 86 2.42 -3.42 2.40
C VAL A 86 3.40 -2.63 3.28
N ALA A 87 3.16 -1.34 3.50
CA ALA A 87 4.01 -0.50 4.32
C ALA A 87 4.03 -0.93 5.79
N GLN A 88 2.95 -1.52 6.32
CA GLN A 88 2.95 -2.07 7.69
C GLN A 88 3.92 -3.23 7.85
N TYR A 89 4.05 -4.11 6.86
CA TYR A 89 5.07 -5.18 6.89
C TYR A 89 6.49 -4.60 6.92
N LEU A 90 6.74 -3.57 6.13
CA LEU A 90 8.05 -2.92 6.06
C LEU A 90 8.37 -2.15 7.36
N LEU A 91 7.38 -1.50 7.96
CA LEU A 91 7.52 -0.80 9.23
C LEU A 91 7.80 -1.76 10.39
N ALA A 92 7.18 -2.94 10.38
CA ALA A 92 7.39 -3.95 11.43
C ALA A 92 8.84 -4.44 11.52
N GLU A 93 9.58 -4.39 10.41
CA GLU A 93 10.98 -4.82 10.30
C GLU A 93 11.96 -3.63 10.18
N ASP A 94 11.52 -2.41 10.52
CA ASP A 94 12.33 -1.18 10.48
C ASP A 94 13.04 -0.96 9.13
N VAL A 95 12.35 -1.29 8.04
CA VAL A 95 12.89 -1.14 6.69
C VAL A 95 12.81 0.32 6.27
N ASP A 96 13.88 0.83 5.63
CA ASP A 96 13.90 2.16 5.03
C ASP A 96 12.93 2.24 3.84
N VAL A 97 11.79 2.91 4.02
CA VAL A 97 10.77 3.08 2.98
C VAL A 97 10.66 4.53 2.53
N THR A 98 10.67 4.70 1.20
CA THR A 98 10.17 5.93 0.56
C THR A 98 8.82 5.64 -0.09
N ILE A 99 7.85 6.55 0.07
CA ILE A 99 6.50 6.43 -0.45
C ILE A 99 6.23 7.55 -1.46
N ILE A 100 5.74 7.19 -2.64
CA ILE A 100 5.20 8.13 -3.63
C ILE A 100 3.67 8.02 -3.65
N ASP A 101 2.97 9.13 -3.52
CA ASP A 101 1.53 9.21 -3.76
C ASP A 101 1.11 10.55 -4.39
N LEU A 102 -0.05 10.54 -5.06
CA LEU A 102 -0.71 11.68 -5.68
C LEU A 102 -1.72 12.37 -4.76
N ASP A 103 -2.17 11.70 -3.70
CA ASP A 103 -3.12 12.21 -2.72
C ASP A 103 -2.38 12.85 -1.53
N PRO A 104 -2.51 14.18 -1.32
CA PRO A 104 -1.90 14.86 -0.19
C PRO A 104 -2.30 14.32 1.18
N GLU A 105 -3.50 13.73 1.32
CA GLU A 105 -3.94 13.10 2.57
C GLU A 105 -3.14 11.83 2.83
N MET A 106 -2.94 10.99 1.81
CA MET A 106 -2.13 9.78 1.94
C MET A 106 -0.68 10.12 2.28
N ILE A 107 -0.14 11.20 1.74
CA ILE A 107 1.19 11.73 2.11
C ILE A 107 1.25 12.13 3.59
N ARG A 108 0.23 12.83 4.11
CA ARG A 108 0.16 13.20 5.54
C ARG A 108 0.13 11.97 6.44
N VAL A 109 -0.73 11.00 6.09
CA VAL A 109 -0.85 9.74 6.83
C VAL A 109 0.48 8.99 6.81
N ALA A 110 1.11 8.82 5.64
CA ALA A 110 2.41 8.17 5.52
C ALA A 110 3.50 8.87 6.35
N GLY A 111 3.55 10.20 6.32
CA GLY A 111 4.51 10.99 7.11
C GLY A 111 4.31 10.81 8.62
N SER A 112 3.07 10.63 9.09
CA SER A 112 2.79 10.37 10.51
C SER A 112 3.37 9.04 11.02
N PHE A 113 3.66 8.09 10.13
CA PHE A 113 4.34 6.83 10.43
C PHE A 113 5.87 6.92 10.35
N GLY A 114 6.43 8.11 10.05
CA GLY A 114 7.87 8.32 9.94
C GLY A 114 8.48 7.90 8.60
N PHE A 115 7.66 7.58 7.59
CA PHE A 115 8.15 7.26 6.26
C PHE A 115 8.67 8.50 5.53
N LYS A 116 9.65 8.30 4.64
CA LYS A 116 10.06 9.33 3.67
C LYS A 116 8.96 9.46 2.63
N VAL A 117 8.35 10.63 2.49
CA VAL A 117 7.22 10.83 1.58
C VAL A 117 7.57 11.75 0.42
N TYR A 118 7.10 11.38 -0.77
CA TYR A 118 7.25 12.16 -1.99
C TYR A 118 5.88 12.37 -2.63
N TYR A 119 5.44 13.61 -2.70
CA TYR A 119 4.21 13.96 -3.41
C TYR A 119 4.48 14.08 -4.92
N GLY A 120 3.84 13.24 -5.73
CA GLY A 120 4.00 13.30 -7.17
C GLY A 120 3.44 12.11 -7.92
N ASP A 121 3.51 12.20 -9.25
CA ASP A 121 3.07 11.14 -10.16
C ASP A 121 4.19 10.11 -10.36
N GLY A 122 3.99 8.91 -9.82
CA GLY A 122 4.93 7.79 -9.96
C GLY A 122 5.15 7.34 -11.41
N THR A 123 4.29 7.72 -12.37
CA THR A 123 4.48 7.42 -13.79
C THR A 123 5.52 8.30 -14.48
N ARG A 124 6.11 9.27 -13.77
CA ARG A 124 7.14 10.17 -14.29
C ARG A 124 8.53 9.76 -13.80
N LEU A 125 9.48 9.68 -14.74
CA LEU A 125 10.86 9.28 -14.45
C LEU A 125 11.60 10.24 -13.50
N ASP A 126 11.35 11.54 -13.61
CA ASP A 126 11.96 12.54 -12.74
C ASP A 126 11.50 12.39 -11.28
N VAL A 127 10.22 12.08 -11.07
CA VAL A 127 9.66 11.75 -9.75
C VAL A 127 10.30 10.48 -9.18
N LEU A 128 10.40 9.41 -9.98
CA LEU A 128 11.04 8.17 -9.55
C LEU A 128 12.52 8.37 -9.15
N ARG A 129 13.26 9.17 -9.93
CA ARG A 129 14.66 9.53 -9.62
C ARG A 129 14.76 10.33 -8.33
N ALA A 130 13.93 11.36 -8.18
CA ALA A 130 13.93 12.21 -7.00
C ALA A 130 13.54 11.45 -5.71
N ALA A 131 12.64 10.48 -5.82
CA ALA A 131 12.28 9.59 -4.71
C ALA A 131 13.34 8.51 -4.39
N GLY A 132 14.42 8.45 -5.17
CA GLY A 132 15.57 7.58 -4.89
C GLY A 132 15.48 6.18 -5.49
N LEU A 133 14.67 5.94 -6.53
CA LEU A 133 14.58 4.64 -7.20
C LEU A 133 15.94 4.09 -7.62
N GLY A 134 16.86 4.96 -8.07
CA GLY A 134 18.22 4.53 -8.46
C GLY A 134 19.08 3.96 -7.33
N ARG A 135 18.66 4.12 -6.07
CA ARG A 135 19.30 3.53 -4.88
C ARG A 135 18.40 2.53 -4.17
N ALA A 136 17.19 2.30 -4.66
CA ALA A 136 16.26 1.33 -4.10
C ALA A 136 16.67 -0.09 -4.50
N ARG A 137 16.53 -1.06 -3.60
CA ARG A 137 16.70 -2.48 -3.94
C ARG A 137 15.45 -3.06 -4.59
N LEU A 138 14.29 -2.52 -4.21
CA LEU A 138 13.00 -2.99 -4.64
C LEU A 138 12.03 -1.81 -4.79
N ILE A 139 11.21 -1.87 -5.85
CA ILE A 139 10.04 -1.03 -6.03
C ILE A 139 8.78 -1.88 -5.83
N ALA A 140 7.88 -1.43 -4.96
CA ALA A 140 6.58 -2.03 -4.72
C ALA A 140 5.49 -1.15 -5.33
N ILE A 141 5.00 -1.54 -6.50
CA ILE A 141 4.00 -0.80 -7.27
C ILE A 141 2.61 -1.22 -6.79
N CYS A 142 2.00 -0.37 -5.98
CA CYS A 142 0.74 -0.62 -5.29
C CYS A 142 -0.44 0.17 -5.87
N THR A 143 -0.25 0.78 -7.06
CA THR A 143 -1.27 1.57 -7.74
C THR A 143 -2.46 0.72 -8.19
N SER A 144 -3.65 1.32 -8.31
CA SER A 144 -4.86 0.60 -8.73
C SER A 144 -5.08 0.59 -10.24
N GLY A 145 -4.39 1.44 -11.01
CA GLY A 145 -4.55 1.55 -12.45
C GLY A 145 -3.55 0.66 -13.20
N GLU A 146 -4.06 -0.17 -14.12
CA GLU A 146 -3.22 -1.01 -14.99
C GLU A 146 -2.24 -0.17 -15.80
N GLY A 147 -2.71 0.91 -16.44
CA GLY A 147 -1.87 1.79 -17.25
C GLY A 147 -0.75 2.46 -16.45
N ALA A 148 -1.03 2.91 -15.23
CA ALA A 148 -0.02 3.50 -14.35
C ALA A 148 1.01 2.45 -13.93
N THR A 149 0.55 1.25 -13.53
CA THR A 149 1.42 0.13 -13.14
C THR A 149 2.36 -0.25 -14.30
N ASN A 150 1.80 -0.50 -15.49
CA ASN A 150 2.56 -0.85 -16.68
C ASN A 150 3.60 0.21 -17.03
N ARG A 151 3.24 1.50 -16.95
CA ARG A 151 4.17 2.60 -17.24
C ARG A 151 5.34 2.65 -16.25
N ILE A 152 5.06 2.42 -14.96
CA ILE A 152 6.10 2.40 -13.92
C ILE A 152 7.03 1.20 -14.13
N VAL A 153 6.47 0.03 -14.45
CA VAL A 153 7.26 -1.18 -14.75
C VAL A 153 8.20 -0.94 -15.93
N GLU A 154 7.67 -0.39 -17.02
CA GLU A 154 8.45 -0.05 -18.22
C GLU A 154 9.61 0.90 -17.88
N LEU A 155 9.31 2.03 -17.21
CA LEU A 155 10.32 3.00 -16.79
C LEU A 155 11.39 2.36 -15.89
N THR A 156 10.98 1.51 -14.95
CA THR A 156 11.90 0.87 -14.02
C THR A 156 12.79 -0.13 -14.75
N ARG A 157 12.23 -0.95 -15.65
CA ARG A 157 13.02 -1.92 -16.44
C ARG A 157 14.01 -1.23 -17.38
N THR A 158 13.61 -0.13 -18.01
CA THR A 158 14.49 0.62 -18.93
C THR A 158 15.60 1.37 -18.21
N GLU A 159 15.29 2.07 -17.12
CA GLU A 159 16.21 3.03 -16.49
C GLU A 159 16.96 2.43 -15.28
N PHE A 160 16.37 1.41 -14.64
CA PHE A 160 16.88 0.81 -13.40
C PHE A 160 16.81 -0.72 -13.43
N PRO A 161 17.45 -1.39 -14.41
CA PRO A 161 17.31 -2.83 -14.63
C PRO A 161 17.75 -3.70 -13.43
N GLY A 162 18.59 -3.18 -12.54
CA GLY A 162 19.02 -3.86 -11.31
C GLY A 162 17.99 -3.85 -10.17
N THR A 163 16.91 -3.09 -10.29
CA THR A 163 15.89 -2.95 -9.23
C THR A 163 14.88 -4.09 -9.32
N LYS A 164 14.57 -4.71 -8.18
CA LYS A 164 13.50 -5.71 -8.10
C LYS A 164 12.13 -5.05 -8.20
N ILE A 165 11.24 -5.62 -9.02
CA ILE A 165 9.91 -5.05 -9.26
C ILE A 165 8.86 -5.98 -8.68
N PHE A 166 8.11 -5.47 -7.71
CA PHE A 166 6.94 -6.13 -7.15
C PHE A 166 5.72 -5.32 -7.58
N ALA A 167 4.73 -5.94 -8.22
CA ALA A 167 3.59 -5.23 -8.79
C ALA A 167 2.26 -5.82 -8.35
N ARG A 168 1.36 -4.96 -7.87
CA ARG A 168 -0.05 -5.29 -7.75
C ARG A 168 -0.62 -5.45 -9.16
N SER A 169 -1.20 -6.61 -9.44
CA SER A 169 -1.96 -6.84 -10.66
C SER A 169 -3.46 -6.69 -10.38
N TYR A 170 -4.18 -6.19 -11.38
CA TYR A 170 -5.62 -5.92 -11.27
C TYR A 170 -6.40 -7.23 -11.45
N ASP A 171 -6.09 -7.95 -12.52
CA ASP A 171 -6.73 -9.22 -12.88
C ASP A 171 -5.72 -10.20 -13.52
N ARG A 172 -6.25 -11.29 -14.09
CA ARG A 172 -5.45 -12.29 -14.79
C ARG A 172 -4.80 -11.76 -16.06
N GLY A 173 -5.48 -10.93 -16.84
CA GLY A 173 -4.93 -10.36 -18.08
C GLY A 173 -3.74 -9.46 -17.79
N HIS A 174 -3.90 -8.56 -16.81
CA HIS A 174 -2.82 -7.69 -16.34
C HIS A 174 -1.65 -8.49 -15.75
N THR A 175 -1.93 -9.58 -15.04
CA THR A 175 -0.88 -10.50 -14.54
C THR A 175 0.00 -11.03 -15.68
N LEU A 176 -0.61 -11.50 -16.78
CA LEU A 176 0.14 -12.00 -17.94
C LEU A 176 0.98 -10.90 -18.60
N GLN A 177 0.47 -9.66 -18.67
CA GLN A 177 1.22 -8.52 -19.18
C GLN A 177 2.45 -8.22 -18.31
N LEU A 178 2.29 -8.20 -16.98
CA LEU A 178 3.39 -7.95 -16.05
C LEU A 178 4.47 -9.03 -16.11
N LEU A 179 4.06 -10.30 -16.24
CA LEU A 179 5.00 -11.42 -16.43
C LEU A 179 5.77 -11.30 -17.75
N ALA A 180 5.13 -10.80 -18.83
CA ALA A 180 5.82 -10.54 -20.09
C ALA A 180 6.85 -9.39 -19.99
N HIS A 181 6.71 -8.50 -19.01
CA HIS A 181 7.71 -7.48 -18.65
C HIS A 181 8.70 -7.95 -17.57
N GLU A 182 8.75 -9.26 -17.32
CA GLU A 182 9.68 -9.93 -16.42
C GLU A 182 9.65 -9.36 -15.00
N VAL A 183 8.49 -8.89 -14.51
CA VAL A 183 8.32 -8.45 -13.12
C VAL A 183 8.71 -9.58 -12.16
N ASP A 184 9.45 -9.25 -11.09
CA ASP A 184 10.02 -10.27 -10.19
C ASP A 184 8.96 -10.94 -9.31
N TYR A 185 7.89 -10.22 -8.97
CA TYR A 185 6.75 -10.75 -8.24
C TYR A 185 5.48 -9.95 -8.56
N GLU A 186 4.36 -10.65 -8.72
CA GLU A 186 3.05 -10.04 -8.86
C GLU A 186 2.08 -10.54 -7.80
N LEU A 187 0.99 -9.80 -7.59
CA LEU A 187 -0.14 -10.35 -6.85
C LEU A 187 -1.44 -9.73 -7.33
N ARG A 188 -2.38 -10.58 -7.73
CA ARG A 188 -3.75 -10.16 -8.07
C ARG A 188 -4.46 -9.66 -6.82
N GLU A 189 -4.91 -8.41 -6.87
CA GLU A 189 -5.35 -7.68 -5.68
C GLU A 189 -6.50 -8.36 -4.90
N THR A 190 -7.40 -9.06 -5.57
CA THR A 190 -8.57 -9.71 -4.93
C THR A 190 -8.38 -11.20 -4.69
N PHE A 191 -7.33 -11.82 -5.22
CA PHE A 191 -7.22 -13.28 -5.29
C PHE A 191 -7.14 -13.92 -3.92
N GLU A 192 -6.22 -13.45 -3.07
CA GLU A 192 -6.02 -13.97 -1.72
C GLU A 192 -7.26 -13.75 -0.83
N SER A 193 -7.91 -12.60 -0.97
CA SER A 193 -9.15 -12.29 -0.26
C SER A 193 -10.28 -13.22 -0.68
N ALA A 194 -10.42 -13.50 -1.97
CA ALA A 194 -11.44 -14.40 -2.51
C ALA A 194 -11.21 -15.86 -2.08
N MET A 195 -9.94 -16.32 -2.01
CA MET A 195 -9.59 -17.66 -1.51
C MET A 195 -9.99 -17.82 -0.04
N SER A 196 -9.62 -16.86 0.80
CA SER A 196 -9.98 -16.87 2.22
C SER A 196 -11.51 -16.82 2.42
N PHE A 197 -12.21 -15.93 1.68
CA PHE A 197 -13.66 -15.83 1.72
C PHE A 197 -14.35 -17.13 1.28
N GLY A 198 -13.83 -17.78 0.23
CA GLY A 198 -14.32 -19.08 -0.23
C GLY A 198 -14.15 -20.18 0.82
N ARG A 199 -13.00 -20.24 1.51
CA ARG A 199 -12.78 -21.18 2.62
C ARG A 199 -13.80 -20.96 3.74
N GLU A 200 -14.00 -19.72 4.18
CA GLU A 200 -14.97 -19.40 5.23
C GLU A 200 -16.41 -19.73 4.80
N THR A 201 -16.74 -19.53 3.52
CA THR A 201 -18.05 -19.90 2.97
C THR A 201 -18.30 -21.41 3.07
N LEU A 202 -17.31 -22.24 2.76
CA LEU A 202 -17.41 -23.70 2.90
C LEU A 202 -17.64 -24.12 4.36
N VAL A 203 -16.90 -23.50 5.29
CA VAL A 203 -17.04 -23.77 6.71
C VAL A 203 -18.44 -23.38 7.20
N ALA A 204 -18.94 -22.22 6.79
CA ALA A 204 -20.26 -21.72 7.20
C ALA A 204 -21.42 -22.63 6.75
N ILE A 205 -21.29 -23.33 5.62
CA ILE A 205 -22.31 -24.29 5.14
C ILE A 205 -22.11 -25.71 5.70
N GLY A 206 -21.21 -25.90 6.67
CA GLY A 206 -21.03 -27.16 7.40
C GLY A 206 -19.95 -28.09 6.83
N ILE A 207 -19.12 -27.64 5.88
CA ILE A 207 -17.94 -28.40 5.47
C ILE A 207 -16.88 -28.31 6.58
N ARG A 208 -16.25 -29.44 6.91
CA ARG A 208 -15.20 -29.48 7.92
C ARG A 208 -14.01 -28.57 7.53
N VAL A 209 -13.37 -27.97 8.54
CA VAL A 209 -12.26 -27.01 8.36
C VAL A 209 -11.07 -27.62 7.63
N ASP A 210 -10.68 -28.84 8.00
CA ASP A 210 -9.60 -29.59 7.34
C ASP A 210 -9.91 -29.84 5.86
N ARG A 211 -11.18 -30.15 5.55
CA ARG A 211 -11.64 -30.32 4.19
C ARG A 211 -11.65 -29.02 3.41
N ALA A 212 -12.11 -27.92 4.00
CA ALA A 212 -12.12 -26.61 3.36
C ALA A 212 -10.69 -26.15 3.01
N ALA A 213 -9.71 -26.43 3.89
CA ALA A 213 -8.29 -26.16 3.64
C ALA A 213 -7.74 -26.97 2.45
N ILE A 214 -8.07 -28.26 2.34
CA ILE A 214 -7.68 -29.09 1.19
C ILE A 214 -8.27 -28.53 -0.13
N VAL A 215 -9.52 -28.06 -0.10
CA VAL A 215 -10.16 -27.47 -1.28
C VAL A 215 -9.48 -26.14 -1.65
N GLU A 216 -9.16 -25.29 -0.67
CA GLU A 216 -8.44 -24.04 -0.92
C GLU A 216 -7.08 -24.29 -1.56
N ASP A 217 -6.28 -25.20 -1.00
CA ASP A 217 -4.95 -25.54 -1.53
C ASP A 217 -5.01 -26.11 -2.95
N PHE A 218 -6.00 -26.97 -3.22
CA PHE A 218 -6.27 -27.47 -4.57
C PHE A 218 -6.59 -26.34 -5.55
N LEU A 219 -7.43 -25.37 -5.16
CA LEU A 219 -7.80 -24.24 -6.02
C LEU A 219 -6.61 -23.29 -6.27
N ARG A 220 -5.76 -23.07 -5.27
CA ARG A 220 -4.53 -22.28 -5.38
C ARG A 220 -3.53 -22.92 -6.33
N THR A 221 -3.27 -24.21 -6.16
CA THR A 221 -2.36 -24.98 -7.02
C THR A 221 -2.85 -24.94 -8.46
N ARG A 222 -4.13 -25.24 -8.69
CA ARG A 222 -4.74 -25.18 -10.02
C ARG A 222 -4.65 -23.80 -10.66
N ASP A 223 -4.89 -22.74 -9.89
CA ASP A 223 -4.82 -21.37 -10.40
C ASP A 223 -3.39 -21.00 -10.85
N ARG A 224 -2.38 -21.44 -10.09
CA ARG A 224 -0.96 -21.28 -10.41
C ARG A 224 -0.55 -22.09 -11.64
N ASP A 225 -0.90 -23.37 -11.69
CA ASP A 225 -0.59 -24.25 -12.83
C ASP A 225 -1.19 -23.68 -14.12
N ARG A 226 -2.44 -23.21 -14.03
CA ARG A 226 -3.11 -22.58 -15.16
C ARG A 226 -2.44 -21.27 -15.57
N LEU A 227 -1.94 -20.46 -14.62
CA LEU A 227 -1.19 -19.26 -14.95
C LEU A 227 0.07 -19.59 -15.76
N THR A 228 0.79 -20.66 -15.39
CA THR A 228 1.99 -21.12 -16.12
C THR A 228 1.65 -21.51 -17.56
N VAL A 229 0.56 -22.25 -17.77
CA VAL A 229 0.10 -22.59 -19.14
C VAL A 229 -0.31 -21.33 -19.90
N GLN A 230 -1.04 -20.42 -19.26
CA GLN A 230 -1.49 -19.16 -19.88
C GLN A 230 -0.33 -18.23 -20.26
N GLN A 231 0.79 -18.29 -19.53
CA GLN A 231 1.99 -17.55 -19.87
C GLN A 231 2.63 -18.06 -21.17
N ALA A 232 2.54 -19.37 -21.44
CA ALA A 232 3.09 -19.99 -22.65
C ALA A 232 2.12 -19.91 -23.86
N GLU A 233 0.83 -20.12 -23.62
CA GLU A 233 -0.19 -20.32 -24.69
C GLU A 233 -1.14 -19.12 -24.85
N GLY A 234 -1.01 -18.09 -24.01
CA GLY A 234 -1.90 -16.94 -23.96
C GLY A 234 -3.11 -17.13 -23.04
N ILE A 235 -4.01 -16.14 -22.98
CA ILE A 235 -5.07 -16.07 -21.96
C ILE A 235 -6.06 -17.25 -21.97
N TYR A 236 -6.20 -17.93 -23.11
CA TYR A 236 -7.04 -19.10 -23.28
C TYR A 236 -6.30 -20.44 -23.02
N GLY A 237 -5.02 -20.41 -22.66
CA GLY A 237 -4.29 -21.60 -22.25
C GLY A 237 -4.89 -22.27 -21.00
N GLY A 238 -4.79 -23.60 -20.92
CA GLY A 238 -5.22 -24.37 -19.76
C GLY A 238 -6.73 -24.32 -19.48
N LEU A 239 -7.57 -24.27 -20.52
CA LEU A 239 -9.04 -24.34 -20.37
C LEU A 239 -9.52 -25.71 -19.87
N ASP A 240 -8.80 -26.77 -20.20
CA ASP A 240 -8.98 -28.13 -19.66
C ASP A 240 -8.78 -28.20 -18.14
N LEU A 241 -7.93 -27.33 -17.59
CA LEU A 241 -7.74 -27.17 -16.14
C LEU A 241 -8.91 -26.44 -15.47
N LEU A 242 -9.75 -25.72 -16.22
CA LEU A 242 -11.00 -25.19 -15.69
C LEU A 242 -12.01 -26.32 -15.52
N ARG A 243 -12.27 -26.68 -14.26
CA ARG A 243 -13.42 -27.54 -13.93
C ARG A 243 -14.73 -26.80 -14.19
N THR A 244 -15.21 -26.89 -15.42
CA THR A 244 -16.56 -26.44 -15.84
C THR A 244 -17.63 -27.47 -15.48
N ARG A 245 -17.24 -28.69 -15.10
CA ARG A 245 -18.11 -29.74 -14.58
C ARG A 245 -17.53 -30.32 -13.29
N PRO A 246 -18.35 -30.55 -12.24
CA PRO A 246 -17.91 -31.28 -11.07
C PRO A 246 -17.61 -32.73 -11.47
N THR A 247 -16.35 -33.07 -11.67
CA THR A 247 -15.91 -34.46 -11.78
C THR A 247 -15.68 -35.02 -10.38
N PRO A 248 -16.34 -36.13 -9.99
CA PRO A 248 -16.08 -36.80 -8.74
C PRO A 248 -14.73 -37.50 -8.82
N THR A 249 -13.65 -36.73 -8.70
CA THR A 249 -12.35 -37.31 -8.39
C THR A 249 -12.32 -37.48 -6.87
N PRO A 250 -11.93 -38.65 -6.34
CA PRO A 250 -11.77 -38.80 -4.90
C PRO A 250 -10.74 -37.78 -4.45
N LEU A 251 -11.20 -36.75 -3.75
CA LEU A 251 -10.36 -35.69 -3.19
C LEU A 251 -9.63 -36.19 -1.91
N SER A 252 -9.39 -37.49 -1.83
CA SER A 252 -8.68 -38.18 -0.76
C SER A 252 -7.98 -39.37 -1.40
N VAL A 253 -6.67 -39.49 -1.19
CA VAL A 253 -5.93 -40.71 -1.52
C VAL A 253 -6.55 -41.85 -0.70
N VAL A 254 -6.94 -42.94 -1.35
CA VAL A 254 -7.41 -44.13 -0.65
C VAL A 254 -6.25 -44.61 0.23
N GLN A 255 -6.40 -44.57 1.55
CA GLN A 255 -5.32 -44.89 2.50
C GLN A 255 -5.14 -46.39 2.74
N HIS A 256 -6.01 -47.24 2.18
CA HIS A 256 -5.99 -48.69 2.36
C HIS A 256 -6.14 -49.39 1.02
N ASP A 257 -5.23 -50.30 0.73
CA ASP A 257 -5.37 -51.21 -0.41
C ASP A 257 -6.67 -52.03 -0.26
N ALA A 258 -7.32 -52.30 -1.38
CA ALA A 258 -8.55 -53.08 -1.39
C ALA A 258 -8.27 -54.49 -0.85
N GLN A 259 -8.79 -54.80 0.33
CA GLN A 259 -8.66 -56.12 0.93
C GLN A 259 -9.84 -57.01 0.51
N ALA A 260 -9.56 -58.08 -0.21
CA ALA A 260 -10.56 -59.08 -0.56
C ALA A 260 -11.00 -59.85 0.69
N LEU A 261 -12.30 -59.81 1.01
CA LEU A 261 -12.89 -60.54 2.13
C LEU A 261 -13.33 -61.96 1.75
N ASN A 262 -13.31 -62.30 0.46
CA ASN A 262 -13.56 -63.64 -0.05
C ASN A 262 -12.72 -63.91 -1.32
N MET A 263 -12.64 -65.19 -1.69
CA MET A 263 -11.82 -65.66 -2.81
C MET A 263 -12.31 -65.15 -4.17
N GLU A 264 -13.64 -65.03 -4.35
CA GLU A 264 -14.22 -64.42 -5.55
C GLU A 264 -13.82 -62.95 -5.73
N ALA A 265 -13.79 -62.16 -4.65
CA ALA A 265 -13.33 -60.77 -4.72
C ALA A 265 -11.82 -60.67 -5.00
N ALA A 266 -11.02 -61.63 -4.52
CA ALA A 266 -9.57 -61.65 -4.77
C ALA A 266 -9.26 -61.88 -6.26
N GLU A 267 -9.99 -62.78 -6.92
CA GLU A 267 -9.84 -63.05 -8.36
C GLU A 267 -10.25 -61.85 -9.21
N LEU A 268 -11.32 -61.15 -8.84
CA LEU A 268 -11.79 -59.96 -9.57
C LEU A 268 -10.85 -58.77 -9.41
N ILE A 269 -10.31 -58.54 -8.21
CA ILE A 269 -9.33 -57.47 -7.97
C ILE A 269 -8.03 -57.72 -8.76
N GLY A 270 -7.60 -58.99 -8.86
CA GLY A 270 -6.44 -59.37 -9.68
C GLY A 270 -6.62 -59.10 -11.17
N ARG A 271 -7.81 -59.37 -11.72
CA ARG A 271 -8.11 -59.17 -13.15
C ARG A 271 -8.15 -57.70 -13.58
N VAL A 272 -8.58 -56.79 -12.69
CA VAL A 272 -8.62 -55.35 -12.98
C VAL A 272 -7.21 -54.75 -13.11
N GLY A 273 -6.23 -55.28 -12.39
CA GLY A 273 -4.83 -54.83 -12.46
C GLY A 273 -4.10 -55.22 -13.76
N GLU A 274 -4.49 -56.35 -14.37
CA GLU A 274 -3.90 -56.80 -15.64
C GLU A 274 -4.45 -56.01 -16.85
N GLU A 275 -5.71 -55.59 -16.82
CA GLU A 275 -6.34 -54.80 -17.90
C GLU A 275 -5.89 -53.33 -17.96
N THR A 276 -5.32 -52.78 -16.88
CA THR A 276 -4.87 -51.36 -16.84
C THR A 276 -3.41 -51.16 -17.26
N THR A 277 -2.66 -52.24 -17.52
CA THR A 277 -1.23 -52.18 -17.88
C THR A 277 -0.95 -52.54 -19.35
N GLY A 278 -1.99 -52.59 -20.19
CA GLY A 278 -1.94 -52.85 -21.64
C GLY A 278 -2.17 -51.60 -22.49
#